data_AF-A0A2E0X216-F1
#
_entry.id   AF-A0A2E0X216-F1
#
_cell.length_a   1.000
_cell.length_b   1.000
_cell.length_c   1.000
_cell.angle_alpha   90.00
_cell.angle_beta   90.00
_cell.angle_gamma   90.00
#
_symmetry.space_group_name_H-M   'P 1'
#
loop_
_entity.id
_entity.type
_entity.pdbx_description
1 polymer ?
#
loop_
_entity_poly.entity_id
_entity_poly.type
_entity_poly.pdbx_seq_one_letter_code
_entity_poly.pdbx_strand_id
1 'polypeptide(L)'
;MSLPAAYGQLAHRYSFTADASDSIGSAHGTVVDPGVATAAFSGGMLDLSANSGEASNNITEDAYVDLPNGIVSSAATAGLNGAVAFEWWYTLSESRTWQRVGDFGNSNDGEDTSNLGSAADYLSIVATSGRGNIVDMTNHTASGREPAVGLGGTATLGVPTHVMAVYNHNDFRAFTPNGANGTMSLYVDGALVGYGGIDPDIDIRTFDDVNNWLGRSQWPDPLFDGSYDEFRIYSAAPSATYVANSFAAGPDSTVAFDAWVEEFNLSLTVNRDDGTFTLTNDGPAINLVGVRIASASGALDPNNWLSITDNYDSNSGGSFDPDDQWSLNPSTSELLDEVELIGDGGQLGTGGTQTSIQLGGAGAWTLSTYEDLVVSVDRLLPDFSVETIGVRVSYEGGIDQRAARSDLNFDGQIDAADWVVFASHHFEDFAGMTIAQAATLGDLDGNLSNNYDDFLLFEADFDAANGAGALAALISAVPEPSTTVLVLLGGVLAWCSRRRRTAISAGPCC
;
A
#
# COMPACT_ATOMS: atom_id res chain seq x y z
N MET A 1 5.77 18.49 18.73
CA MET A 1 6.94 19.07 19.44
C MET A 1 7.83 19.69 18.37
N SER A 2 7.93 21.02 18.28
CA SER A 2 8.69 21.66 17.19
C SER A 2 10.19 21.48 17.40
N LEU A 3 10.86 20.75 16.50
CA LEU A 3 12.31 20.68 16.48
C LEU A 3 12.89 22.01 15.96
N PRO A 4 14.00 22.52 16.52
CA PRO A 4 14.60 23.76 16.03
C PRO A 4 15.22 23.55 14.65
N ALA A 5 14.92 24.47 13.73
CA ALA A 5 15.51 24.54 12.40
C ALA A 5 16.96 25.03 12.46
N ALA A 6 17.88 24.19 11.97
CA ALA A 6 19.03 24.51 11.12
C ALA A 6 20.03 23.33 11.18
N TYR A 7 20.29 22.69 10.04
CA TYR A 7 21.31 21.63 9.81
C TYR A 7 21.02 20.19 10.25
N GLY A 8 19.92 19.89 10.93
CA GLY A 8 19.60 18.50 11.33
C GLY A 8 18.90 17.64 10.26
N GLN A 9 18.65 18.17 9.07
CA GLN A 9 17.81 17.49 8.05
C GLN A 9 18.45 17.36 6.68
N LEU A 10 19.49 18.13 6.34
CA LEU A 10 20.34 17.85 5.18
C LEU A 10 21.38 16.82 5.63
N ALA A 11 21.26 15.59 5.17
CA ALA A 11 22.10 14.47 5.57
C ALA A 11 23.40 14.41 4.75
N HIS A 12 23.29 14.62 3.43
CA HIS A 12 24.42 14.52 2.50
C HIS A 12 24.34 15.60 1.43
N ARG A 13 25.50 16.11 0.99
CA ARG A 13 25.57 17.13 -0.07
C ARG A 13 26.80 16.95 -0.96
N TYR A 14 26.57 16.79 -2.25
CA TYR A 14 27.57 16.58 -3.28
C TYR A 14 27.50 17.72 -4.30
N SER A 15 28.41 18.69 -4.17
CA SER A 15 28.44 19.88 -5.04
C SER A 15 29.27 19.70 -6.31
N PHE A 16 29.86 18.52 -6.50
CA PHE A 16 30.66 18.11 -7.66
C PHE A 16 31.71 19.13 -8.16
N THR A 17 32.20 19.98 -7.27
CA THR A 17 33.09 21.08 -7.66
C THR A 17 34.47 20.58 -8.07
N ALA A 18 34.92 19.49 -7.47
CA ALA A 18 36.23 18.87 -7.74
C ALA A 18 36.21 17.34 -7.66
N ASP A 19 35.25 16.77 -6.93
CA ASP A 19 35.08 15.34 -6.72
C ASP A 19 33.63 15.03 -6.29
N ALA A 20 33.32 13.75 -6.06
CA ALA A 20 32.04 13.30 -5.51
C ALA A 20 32.05 13.22 -3.97
N SER A 21 32.73 14.15 -3.29
CA SER A 21 32.74 14.17 -1.82
C SER A 21 31.43 14.69 -1.22
N ASP A 22 30.89 13.94 -0.26
CA ASP A 22 29.89 14.46 0.68
C ASP A 22 30.52 15.54 1.57
N SER A 23 30.03 16.77 1.42
CA SER A 23 30.52 17.97 2.14
C SER A 23 29.89 18.18 3.51
N ILE A 24 28.87 17.39 3.87
CA ILE A 24 28.14 17.48 5.14
C ILE A 24 28.47 16.29 6.03
N GLY A 25 28.50 15.09 5.47
CA GLY A 25 28.84 13.86 6.15
C GLY A 25 30.17 13.26 5.70
N SER A 26 30.27 11.94 5.82
CA SER A 26 31.43 11.15 5.39
C SER A 26 31.07 10.10 4.33
N ALA A 27 29.86 10.16 3.79
CA ALA A 27 29.36 9.19 2.82
C ALA A 27 29.82 9.58 1.41
N HIS A 28 31.12 9.72 1.18
CA HIS A 28 31.62 10.14 -0.12
C HIS A 28 31.27 9.14 -1.22
N GLY A 29 30.88 9.65 -2.40
CA GLY A 29 30.64 8.85 -3.58
C GLY A 29 31.94 8.47 -4.29
N THR A 30 31.91 7.37 -5.02
CA THR A 30 32.98 6.88 -5.88
C THR A 30 32.56 7.08 -7.33
N VAL A 31 33.35 7.85 -8.10
CA VAL A 31 33.15 7.89 -9.56
C VAL A 31 33.71 6.60 -10.15
N VAL A 32 32.85 5.83 -10.80
CA VAL A 32 33.23 4.63 -11.54
C VAL A 32 33.34 4.99 -13.01
N ASP A 33 34.54 4.88 -13.56
CA ASP A 33 34.89 5.20 -14.95
C ASP A 33 35.99 4.21 -15.40
N PRO A 34 35.60 3.00 -15.84
CA PRO A 34 36.53 1.86 -15.96
C PRO A 34 37.40 1.90 -17.23
N GLY A 35 37.09 2.78 -18.19
CA GLY A 35 37.68 2.79 -19.52
C GLY A 35 38.39 4.10 -19.88
N VAL A 36 38.08 4.60 -21.07
CA VAL A 36 38.51 5.95 -21.49
C VAL A 36 37.65 6.94 -20.75
N ALA A 37 38.28 7.86 -20.01
CA ALA A 37 37.57 8.78 -19.13
C ALA A 37 36.41 9.49 -19.84
N THR A 38 35.18 9.22 -19.40
CA THR A 38 33.96 9.92 -19.80
C THR A 38 33.44 10.85 -18.69
N ALA A 39 33.90 10.69 -17.45
CA ALA A 39 33.63 11.61 -16.35
C ALA A 39 34.66 12.76 -16.29
N ALA A 40 34.18 13.98 -16.11
CA ALA A 40 35.01 15.15 -15.87
C ALA A 40 34.41 16.08 -14.82
N PHE A 41 35.24 16.60 -13.91
CA PHE A 41 34.85 17.72 -13.06
C PHE A 41 35.25 19.03 -13.73
N SER A 42 34.27 19.81 -14.17
CA SER A 42 34.49 21.04 -14.93
C SER A 42 33.38 22.03 -14.63
N GLY A 43 33.70 23.33 -14.54
CA GLY A 43 32.68 24.35 -14.33
C GLY A 43 31.89 24.25 -13.02
N GLY A 44 32.39 23.47 -12.04
CA GLY A 44 31.70 23.24 -10.77
C GLY A 44 30.75 22.04 -10.75
N MET A 45 30.67 21.26 -11.83
CA MET A 45 29.77 20.12 -11.98
C MET A 45 30.52 18.82 -12.31
N LEU A 46 29.87 17.69 -12.08
CA LEU A 46 30.23 16.40 -12.66
C LEU A 46 29.62 16.31 -14.06
N ASP A 47 30.46 16.28 -15.07
CA ASP A 47 30.09 16.12 -16.47
C ASP A 47 30.27 14.66 -16.90
N LEU A 48 29.15 14.02 -17.26
CA LEU A 48 29.07 12.66 -17.82
C LEU A 48 28.58 12.70 -19.28
N SER A 49 28.59 13.86 -19.94
CA SER A 49 28.04 14.03 -21.30
C SER A 49 28.85 13.34 -22.40
N ALA A 50 29.99 12.75 -22.04
CA ALA A 50 30.76 11.89 -22.92
C ALA A 50 30.31 10.42 -22.88
N ASN A 51 29.36 10.06 -22.00
CA ASN A 51 28.77 8.72 -21.98
C ASN A 51 28.08 8.41 -23.31
N SER A 52 28.33 7.22 -23.83
CA SER A 52 27.76 6.74 -25.08
C SER A 52 26.37 6.10 -24.92
N GLY A 53 25.96 5.83 -23.67
CA GLY A 53 24.72 5.17 -23.30
C GLY A 53 24.86 3.65 -23.27
N GLU A 54 26.01 3.16 -22.81
CA GLU A 54 26.22 1.73 -22.56
C GLU A 54 25.15 1.19 -21.59
N ALA A 55 24.81 -0.08 -21.73
CA ALA A 55 23.88 -0.73 -20.82
C ALA A 55 24.51 -0.85 -19.43
N SER A 56 23.74 -0.59 -18.37
CA SER A 56 24.18 -0.60 -16.98
C SER A 56 24.77 -1.95 -16.50
N ASN A 57 24.54 -3.05 -17.23
CA ASN A 57 25.10 -4.38 -16.97
C ASN A 57 26.31 -4.75 -17.83
N ASN A 58 26.76 -3.86 -18.72
CA ASN A 58 27.89 -4.09 -19.62
C ASN A 58 28.63 -2.78 -19.89
N ILE A 59 29.14 -2.18 -18.82
CA ILE A 59 29.90 -0.93 -18.85
C ILE A 59 31.35 -1.25 -19.21
N THR A 60 31.86 -0.62 -20.27
CA THR A 60 33.27 -0.74 -20.69
C THR A 60 34.00 0.60 -20.67
N GLU A 61 33.30 1.70 -20.93
CA GLU A 61 33.85 3.06 -20.96
C GLU A 61 33.00 4.08 -20.20
N ASP A 62 31.67 3.95 -20.17
CA ASP A 62 30.79 4.95 -19.57
C ASP A 62 30.96 5.04 -18.03
N ALA A 63 30.59 6.19 -17.47
CA ALA A 63 30.81 6.53 -16.07
C ALA A 63 29.52 6.83 -15.29
N TYR A 64 29.58 6.59 -13.98
CA TYR A 64 28.50 6.87 -13.03
C TYR A 64 29.08 7.12 -11.62
N VAL A 65 28.24 7.52 -10.67
CA VAL A 65 28.62 7.64 -9.25
C VAL A 65 28.02 6.51 -8.44
N ASP A 66 28.87 5.83 -7.67
CA ASP A 66 28.50 4.84 -6.69
C ASP A 66 28.53 5.42 -5.27
N LEU A 67 27.38 5.45 -4.61
CA LEU A 67 27.21 5.99 -3.26
C LEU A 67 27.23 4.85 -2.24
N PRO A 68 27.64 5.12 -0.98
CA PRO A 68 27.71 4.07 0.03
C PRO A 68 26.39 3.32 0.25
N ASN A 69 26.47 2.00 0.48
CA ASN A 69 25.32 1.17 0.83
C ASN A 69 24.65 1.69 2.12
N GLY A 70 23.33 1.54 2.20
CA GLY A 70 22.57 1.96 3.38
C GLY A 70 22.32 3.47 3.47
N ILE A 71 22.70 4.27 2.46
CA ILE A 71 22.60 5.74 2.53
C ILE A 71 21.14 6.22 2.61
N VAL A 72 20.20 5.51 1.96
CA VAL A 72 18.78 5.86 1.98
C VAL A 72 18.15 5.44 3.29
N SER A 73 18.32 4.18 3.67
CA SER A 73 17.76 3.62 4.91
C SER A 73 18.31 4.33 6.15
N SER A 74 19.59 4.71 6.14
CA SER A 74 20.19 5.53 7.19
C SER A 74 19.60 6.94 7.24
N ALA A 75 19.40 7.61 6.10
CA ALA A 75 18.79 8.93 6.07
C ALA A 75 17.33 8.90 6.56
N ALA A 76 16.57 7.88 6.14
CA ALA A 76 15.17 7.68 6.53
C ALA A 76 14.98 7.40 8.04
N THR A 77 16.02 6.96 8.74
CA THR A 77 15.98 6.67 10.19
C THR A 77 16.66 7.73 11.05
N ALA A 78 17.58 8.53 10.50
CA ALA A 78 18.39 9.49 11.26
C ALA A 78 17.65 10.77 11.69
N GLY A 79 16.68 11.25 10.89
CA GLY A 79 15.94 12.48 11.14
C GLY A 79 14.49 12.23 11.54
N LEU A 80 13.54 12.68 10.72
CA LEU A 80 12.13 12.30 10.90
C LEU A 80 11.98 10.86 10.40
N ASN A 81 11.87 9.92 11.34
CA ASN A 81 11.79 8.50 11.03
C ASN A 81 10.69 8.21 10.00
N GLY A 82 11.05 7.51 8.93
CA GLY A 82 10.15 7.17 7.82
C GLY A 82 10.03 8.27 6.76
N ALA A 83 10.95 9.23 6.69
CA ALA A 83 10.97 10.24 5.63
C ALA A 83 12.38 10.46 5.08
N VAL A 84 12.50 10.47 3.75
CA VAL A 84 13.73 10.83 3.02
C VAL A 84 13.37 11.67 1.80
N ALA A 85 14.22 12.62 1.45
CA ALA A 85 14.09 13.36 0.20
C ALA A 85 15.42 13.49 -0.52
N PHE A 86 15.35 13.57 -1.85
CA PHE A 86 16.48 13.68 -2.74
C PHE A 86 16.29 14.89 -3.64
N GLU A 87 17.33 15.69 -3.78
CA GLU A 87 17.29 16.90 -4.60
C GLU A 87 18.46 16.92 -5.58
N TRP A 88 18.15 17.16 -6.86
CA TRP A 88 19.12 17.26 -7.93
C TRP A 88 19.00 18.60 -8.65
N TRP A 89 20.16 19.11 -9.08
CA TRP A 89 20.28 19.98 -10.24
C TRP A 89 21.09 19.23 -11.29
N TYR A 90 20.45 18.82 -12.38
CA TYR A 90 21.11 18.12 -13.48
C TYR A 90 20.80 18.78 -14.82
N THR A 91 21.65 18.53 -15.81
CA THR A 91 21.40 18.92 -17.20
C THR A 91 21.46 17.67 -18.07
N LEU A 92 20.41 17.41 -18.85
CA LEU A 92 20.40 16.28 -19.76
C LEU A 92 21.07 16.64 -21.09
N SER A 93 22.05 15.85 -21.54
CA SER A 93 22.77 16.10 -22.80
C SER A 93 22.22 15.27 -23.96
N GLU A 94 21.74 14.06 -23.69
CA GLU A 94 21.09 13.18 -24.68
C GLU A 94 19.91 12.44 -24.04
N SER A 95 18.82 12.21 -24.80
CA SER A 95 17.63 11.54 -24.26
C SER A 95 17.61 10.07 -24.68
N ARG A 96 17.87 9.19 -23.71
CA ARG A 96 17.71 7.74 -23.82
C ARG A 96 16.60 7.30 -22.86
N THR A 97 15.70 6.46 -23.35
CA THR A 97 14.61 5.94 -22.53
C THR A 97 15.16 5.13 -21.36
N TRP A 98 14.63 5.38 -20.17
CA TRP A 98 14.99 4.71 -18.92
C TRP A 98 16.38 5.06 -18.35
N GLN A 99 17.08 6.07 -18.87
CA GLN A 99 18.31 6.51 -18.19
C GLN A 99 17.99 7.12 -16.80
N ARG A 100 18.74 6.67 -15.78
CA ARG A 100 18.50 7.06 -14.38
C ARG A 100 19.26 8.33 -14.04
N VAL A 101 18.56 9.31 -13.49
CA VAL A 101 19.20 10.42 -12.76
C VAL A 101 19.74 9.89 -11.42
N GLY A 102 18.97 9.05 -10.75
CA GLY A 102 19.38 8.30 -9.57
C GLY A 102 18.56 7.02 -9.42
N ASP A 103 19.17 5.98 -8.85
CA ASP A 103 18.54 4.68 -8.63
C ASP A 103 19.12 4.06 -7.34
N PHE A 104 18.25 3.73 -6.38
CA PHE A 104 18.62 3.35 -5.01
C PHE A 104 17.86 2.11 -4.59
N GLY A 105 18.56 1.03 -4.24
CA GLY A 105 17.91 -0.22 -3.85
C GLY A 105 18.78 -1.43 -4.13
N ASN A 106 18.19 -2.47 -4.73
CA ASN A 106 18.90 -3.67 -5.14
C ASN A 106 18.48 -4.10 -6.56
N SER A 107 19.27 -5.00 -7.12
CA SER A 107 18.99 -5.75 -8.35
C SER A 107 18.76 -7.23 -8.01
N ASN A 108 18.16 -7.98 -8.94
CA ASN A 108 17.85 -9.40 -8.72
C ASN A 108 19.09 -10.26 -8.40
N ASP A 109 20.26 -9.85 -8.90
CA ASP A 109 21.54 -10.56 -8.68
C ASP A 109 22.38 -9.94 -7.54
N GLY A 110 21.87 -8.91 -6.84
CA GLY A 110 22.52 -8.30 -5.68
C GLY A 110 23.36 -7.06 -5.98
N GLU A 111 24.24 -6.75 -5.02
CA GLU A 111 25.19 -5.62 -5.04
C GLU A 111 26.02 -5.56 -6.33
N ASP A 112 26.24 -4.36 -6.86
CA ASP A 112 27.01 -4.04 -8.08
C ASP A 112 26.47 -4.60 -9.40
N THR A 113 25.35 -5.34 -9.37
CA THR A 113 24.74 -5.97 -10.55
C THR A 113 23.60 -5.15 -11.12
N SER A 114 23.28 -5.36 -12.41
CA SER A 114 22.25 -4.58 -13.13
C SER A 114 21.56 -5.43 -14.22
N ASN A 115 21.57 -6.76 -14.06
CA ASN A 115 21.04 -7.65 -15.09
C ASN A 115 19.51 -7.62 -15.18
N LEU A 116 18.83 -7.40 -14.05
CA LEU A 116 17.38 -7.39 -13.92
C LEU A 116 16.98 -6.78 -12.57
N GLY A 117 15.91 -5.98 -12.52
CA GLY A 117 15.34 -5.41 -11.29
C GLY A 117 13.93 -5.91 -10.95
N SER A 118 13.39 -6.89 -11.68
CA SER A 118 11.98 -7.30 -11.60
C SER A 118 11.54 -7.91 -10.27
N ALA A 119 12.50 -8.29 -9.42
CA ALA A 119 12.28 -8.97 -8.15
C ALA A 119 13.12 -8.37 -7.03
N ALA A 120 13.38 -7.05 -7.11
CA ALA A 120 14.09 -6.29 -6.11
C ALA A 120 13.35 -5.00 -5.77
N ASP A 121 13.61 -4.48 -4.57
CA ASP A 121 13.10 -3.20 -4.12
C ASP A 121 14.05 -2.09 -4.57
N TYR A 122 13.51 -1.04 -5.21
CA TYR A 122 14.29 0.16 -5.54
C TYR A 122 13.43 1.42 -5.65
N LEU A 123 14.07 2.56 -5.47
CA LEU A 123 13.55 3.90 -5.70
C LEU A 123 14.31 4.50 -6.88
N SER A 124 13.62 5.05 -7.88
CA SER A 124 14.32 5.62 -9.04
C SER A 124 13.75 6.95 -9.51
N ILE A 125 14.65 7.75 -10.08
CA ILE A 125 14.35 8.99 -10.80
C ILE A 125 14.90 8.86 -12.22
N VAL A 126 14.05 9.12 -13.21
CA VAL A 126 14.34 8.92 -14.63
C VAL A 126 14.18 10.25 -15.37
N ALA A 127 15.17 10.63 -16.19
CA ALA A 127 15.12 11.86 -16.99
C ALA A 127 14.26 11.72 -18.27
N THR A 128 13.98 10.49 -18.71
CA THR A 128 13.01 10.21 -19.78
C THR A 128 12.52 8.77 -19.63
N SER A 129 11.25 8.56 -19.27
CA SER A 129 10.69 7.22 -19.06
C SER A 129 9.98 6.69 -20.30
N GLY A 130 9.85 5.36 -20.39
CA GLY A 130 9.02 4.70 -21.40
C GLY A 130 7.52 4.97 -21.24
N ARG A 131 7.12 5.63 -20.14
CA ARG A 131 5.74 6.05 -19.85
C ARG A 131 5.39 7.41 -20.48
N GLY A 132 6.34 8.06 -21.16
CA GLY A 132 6.15 9.36 -21.80
C GLY A 132 6.44 10.56 -20.89
N ASN A 133 7.09 10.33 -19.75
CA ASN A 133 7.48 11.37 -18.80
C ASN A 133 8.93 11.83 -19.06
N ILE A 134 9.18 13.12 -18.84
CA ILE A 134 10.50 13.77 -18.92
C ILE A 134 11.15 13.93 -17.54
N VAL A 135 10.41 13.68 -16.48
CA VAL A 135 10.90 13.36 -15.14
C VAL A 135 9.94 12.33 -14.59
N ASP A 136 10.43 11.18 -14.15
CA ASP A 136 9.61 10.08 -13.61
C ASP A 136 10.22 9.65 -12.28
N MET A 137 9.37 9.47 -11.28
CA MET A 137 9.73 8.98 -9.96
C MET A 137 8.91 7.74 -9.66
N THR A 138 9.56 6.71 -9.11
CA THR A 138 8.91 5.45 -8.79
C THR A 138 9.51 4.75 -7.56
N ASN A 139 8.70 3.88 -6.96
CA ASN A 139 9.12 2.86 -6.03
C ASN A 139 8.70 1.50 -6.60
N HIS A 140 9.65 0.59 -6.80
CA HIS A 140 9.42 -0.75 -7.35
C HIS A 140 9.64 -1.78 -6.27
N THR A 141 8.75 -2.78 -6.20
CA THR A 141 8.82 -3.84 -5.20
C THR A 141 9.34 -5.15 -5.78
N ALA A 142 9.86 -6.04 -4.93
CA ALA A 142 10.23 -7.41 -5.32
C ALA A 142 9.06 -8.24 -5.89
N SER A 143 7.81 -7.78 -5.72
CA SER A 143 6.63 -8.39 -6.33
C SER A 143 6.33 -7.89 -7.76
N GLY A 144 7.11 -6.93 -8.27
CA GLY A 144 6.97 -6.34 -9.60
C GLY A 144 5.96 -5.19 -9.68
N ARG A 145 5.41 -4.74 -8.55
CA ARG A 145 4.54 -3.56 -8.49
C ARG A 145 5.37 -2.29 -8.48
N GLU A 146 4.94 -1.29 -9.27
CA GLU A 146 5.71 -0.07 -9.52
C GLU A 146 4.80 1.17 -9.68
N PRO A 147 4.25 1.72 -8.58
CA PRO A 147 3.61 3.04 -8.60
C PRO A 147 4.57 4.10 -9.12
N ALA A 148 4.09 5.05 -9.93
CA ALA A 148 4.93 6.13 -10.43
C ALA A 148 4.19 7.47 -10.49
N VAL A 149 4.96 8.54 -10.41
CA VAL A 149 4.54 9.93 -10.61
C VAL A 149 5.50 10.53 -11.62
N GLY A 150 4.99 11.24 -12.62
CA GLY A 150 5.87 11.84 -13.61
C GLY A 150 5.30 13.06 -14.31
N LEU A 151 6.22 13.88 -14.80
CA LEU A 151 5.95 15.05 -15.63
C LEU A 151 5.94 14.61 -17.09
N GLY A 152 4.77 14.59 -17.71
CA GLY A 152 4.63 14.34 -19.15
C GLY A 152 5.26 15.45 -20.00
N GLY A 153 5.85 15.11 -21.15
CA GLY A 153 6.36 16.12 -22.07
C GLY A 153 7.37 15.60 -23.09
N THR A 154 8.12 16.54 -23.68
CA THR A 154 9.27 16.26 -24.55
C THR A 154 10.54 16.76 -23.88
N ALA A 155 11.54 15.90 -23.74
CA ALA A 155 12.78 16.25 -23.07
C ALA A 155 13.46 17.42 -23.80
N THR A 156 13.94 18.40 -23.03
CA THR A 156 14.73 19.51 -23.57
C THR A 156 16.18 19.32 -23.16
N LEU A 157 17.06 19.17 -24.16
CA LEU A 157 18.49 18.93 -23.93
C LEU A 157 19.23 20.24 -23.61
N GLY A 158 20.28 20.15 -22.81
CA GLY A 158 21.15 21.27 -22.45
C GLY A 158 20.51 22.32 -21.53
N VAL A 159 19.38 21.99 -20.89
CA VAL A 159 18.68 22.87 -19.95
C VAL A 159 18.82 22.31 -18.53
N PRO A 160 19.28 23.11 -17.55
CA PRO A 160 19.27 22.73 -16.16
C PRO A 160 17.86 22.42 -15.67
N THR A 161 17.69 21.29 -15.01
CA THR A 161 16.44 20.81 -14.41
C THR A 161 16.65 20.64 -12.92
N HIS A 162 15.74 21.20 -12.11
CA HIS A 162 15.68 20.93 -10.67
C HIS A 162 14.64 19.86 -10.38
N VAL A 163 15.00 18.87 -9.57
CA VAL A 163 14.09 17.83 -9.12
C VAL A 163 14.20 17.67 -7.61
N MET A 164 13.05 17.62 -6.94
CA MET A 164 12.94 17.14 -5.56
C MET A 164 12.01 15.92 -5.55
N ALA A 165 12.54 14.78 -5.11
CA ALA A 165 11.79 13.54 -4.90
C ALA A 165 11.68 13.28 -3.40
N VAL A 166 10.46 13.15 -2.89
CA VAL A 166 10.18 12.97 -1.46
C VAL A 166 9.49 11.63 -1.26
N TYR A 167 9.94 10.83 -0.29
CA TYR A 167 9.28 9.62 0.17
C TYR A 167 8.99 9.77 1.67
N ASN A 168 7.71 9.70 2.05
CA ASN A 168 7.27 9.97 3.43
C ASN A 168 6.19 8.98 3.89
N HIS A 169 6.58 8.03 4.75
CA HIS A 169 5.68 7.10 5.42
C HIS A 169 4.70 7.77 6.39
N ASN A 170 4.97 9.02 6.79
CA ASN A 170 4.10 9.78 7.70
C ASN A 170 3.06 10.64 6.95
N ASP A 171 3.02 10.56 5.62
CA ASP A 171 2.05 11.26 4.79
C ASP A 171 1.08 10.25 4.16
N PHE A 172 -0.13 10.16 4.70
CA PHE A 172 -1.13 9.17 4.29
C PHE A 172 -2.05 9.63 3.15
N ARG A 173 -1.73 10.74 2.49
CA ARG A 173 -2.61 11.34 1.47
C ARG A 173 -2.75 10.49 0.22
N ALA A 174 -1.72 9.75 -0.16
CA ALA A 174 -1.77 8.89 -1.32
C ALA A 174 -2.78 7.75 -1.16
N PHE A 175 -3.64 7.60 -2.17
CA PHE A 175 -4.54 6.48 -2.32
C PHE A 175 -4.04 5.55 -3.42
N THR A 176 -3.98 4.24 -3.14
CA THR A 176 -3.92 3.22 -4.19
C THR A 176 -4.90 2.09 -3.89
N PRO A 177 -5.40 1.37 -4.91
CA PRO A 177 -6.29 0.21 -4.70
C PRO A 177 -5.68 -0.90 -3.84
N ASN A 178 -4.35 -1.00 -3.77
CA ASN A 178 -3.64 -2.02 -2.99
C ASN A 178 -3.19 -1.50 -1.61
N GLY A 179 -3.60 -0.29 -1.23
CA GLY A 179 -3.05 0.43 -0.08
C GLY A 179 -1.76 1.19 -0.40
N ALA A 180 -1.29 1.97 0.56
CA ALA A 180 -0.03 2.71 0.45
C ALA A 180 0.65 2.78 1.82
N ASN A 181 1.96 2.58 1.86
CA ASN A 181 2.79 2.84 3.03
C ASN A 181 3.24 4.30 3.01
N GLY A 182 2.30 5.24 3.00
CA GLY A 182 2.57 6.67 2.87
C GLY A 182 2.72 7.16 1.43
N THR A 183 3.30 8.35 1.27
CA THR A 183 3.23 9.13 0.01
C THR A 183 4.62 9.42 -0.54
N MET A 184 4.76 9.29 -1.85
CA MET A 184 5.87 9.86 -2.61
C MET A 184 5.40 11.11 -3.36
N SER A 185 6.18 12.19 -3.36
CA SER A 185 5.87 13.45 -4.04
C SER A 185 7.02 13.88 -4.95
N LEU A 186 6.68 14.27 -6.19
CA LEU A 186 7.63 14.75 -7.19
C LEU A 186 7.43 16.26 -7.39
N TYR A 187 8.52 17.01 -7.26
CA TYR A 187 8.58 18.42 -7.63
C TYR A 187 9.61 18.63 -8.72
N VAL A 188 9.30 19.50 -9.67
CA VAL A 188 10.20 19.92 -10.74
C VAL A 188 10.19 21.45 -10.78
N ASP A 189 11.37 22.06 -10.83
CA ASP A 189 11.56 23.52 -10.87
C ASP A 189 10.78 24.24 -9.76
N GLY A 190 10.84 23.68 -8.54
CA GLY A 190 10.19 24.24 -7.35
C GLY A 190 8.67 24.02 -7.26
N ALA A 191 8.02 23.42 -8.25
CA ALA A 191 6.57 23.19 -8.30
C ALA A 191 6.21 21.70 -8.13
N LEU A 192 5.11 21.41 -7.43
CA LEU A 192 4.59 20.05 -7.30
C LEU A 192 4.08 19.57 -8.66
N VAL A 193 4.62 18.45 -9.16
CA VAL A 193 4.12 17.75 -10.34
C VAL A 193 2.95 16.85 -9.96
N GLY A 194 3.10 16.12 -8.85
CA GLY A 194 2.09 15.21 -8.33
C GLY A 194 2.64 14.37 -7.19
N TYR A 195 1.77 13.50 -6.67
CA TYR A 195 2.12 12.54 -5.64
C TYR A 195 1.45 11.18 -5.93
N GLY A 196 1.95 10.13 -5.30
CA GLY A 196 1.46 8.76 -5.44
C GLY A 196 1.82 7.93 -4.22
N GLY A 197 1.32 6.70 -4.16
CA GLY A 197 1.58 5.81 -3.03
C GLY A 197 3.00 5.25 -3.05
N ILE A 198 3.61 5.15 -1.87
CA ILE A 198 4.66 4.16 -1.63
C ILE A 198 3.95 2.82 -1.50
N ASP A 199 4.37 1.80 -2.25
CA ASP A 199 3.76 0.48 -2.22
C ASP A 199 3.79 -0.09 -0.78
N PRO A 200 2.73 -0.79 -0.33
CA PRO A 200 2.66 -1.37 1.03
C PRO A 200 3.85 -2.29 1.38
N ASP A 201 4.49 -2.92 0.39
CA ASP A 201 5.60 -3.85 0.63
C ASP A 201 6.96 -3.16 0.73
N ILE A 202 7.04 -1.83 0.52
CA ILE A 202 8.29 -1.06 0.70
C ILE A 202 8.30 -0.36 2.06
N ASP A 203 9.39 -0.56 2.79
CA ASP A 203 9.76 0.24 3.95
C ASP A 203 11.13 0.90 3.70
N ILE A 204 11.13 2.21 3.43
CA ILE A 204 12.34 2.97 3.09
C ILE A 204 13.35 3.04 4.24
N ARG A 205 12.96 2.61 5.45
CA ARG A 205 13.83 2.51 6.63
C ARG A 205 14.65 1.23 6.65
N THR A 206 14.22 0.19 5.94
CA THR A 206 14.79 -1.17 6.07
C THR A 206 14.96 -1.92 4.76
N PHE A 207 14.48 -1.40 3.63
CA PHE A 207 14.70 -2.01 2.33
C PHE A 207 16.21 -2.13 2.02
N ASP A 208 16.55 -3.08 1.17
CA ASP A 208 17.94 -3.41 0.85
C ASP A 208 18.51 -2.41 -0.17
N ASP A 209 19.14 -1.35 0.31
CA ASP A 209 19.76 -0.30 -0.50
C ASP A 209 21.28 -0.50 -0.64
N VAL A 210 21.67 -1.61 -1.27
CA VAL A 210 23.07 -1.96 -1.56
C VAL A 210 23.59 -1.39 -2.87
N ASN A 211 22.71 -0.96 -3.77
CA ASN A 211 23.03 -0.30 -5.03
C ASN A 211 22.46 1.11 -5.02
N ASN A 212 23.31 2.11 -4.77
CA ASN A 212 22.91 3.51 -4.68
C ASN A 212 23.67 4.33 -5.71
N TRP A 213 23.07 4.56 -6.87
CA TRP A 213 23.78 5.11 -8.02
C TRP A 213 23.20 6.44 -8.48
N LEU A 214 24.11 7.32 -8.93
CA LEU A 214 23.76 8.43 -9.81
C LEU A 214 24.22 8.06 -11.21
N GLY A 215 23.28 7.93 -12.15
CA GLY A 215 23.58 7.70 -13.56
C GLY A 215 23.55 6.24 -14.03
N ARG A 216 23.28 5.27 -13.15
CA ARG A 216 23.18 3.83 -13.45
C ARG A 216 21.84 3.25 -12.96
N SER A 217 21.38 2.16 -13.57
CA SER A 217 20.09 1.52 -13.28
C SER A 217 20.23 0.15 -12.64
N GLN A 218 19.22 -0.30 -11.87
CA GLN A 218 19.08 -1.72 -11.46
C GLN A 218 18.77 -2.65 -12.66
N TRP A 219 18.43 -2.07 -13.80
CA TRP A 219 18.13 -2.76 -15.06
C TRP A 219 19.24 -2.50 -16.08
N PRO A 220 19.34 -3.30 -17.17
CA PRO A 220 20.31 -3.08 -18.25
C PRO A 220 19.96 -1.87 -19.14
N ASP A 221 19.44 -0.79 -18.53
CA ASP A 221 19.11 0.48 -19.15
C ASP A 221 20.39 1.28 -19.47
N PRO A 222 20.34 2.20 -20.45
CA PRO A 222 21.46 3.07 -20.76
C PRO A 222 21.91 3.94 -19.57
N LEU A 223 23.22 4.13 -19.43
CA LEU A 223 23.77 5.12 -18.49
C LEU A 223 23.32 6.54 -18.83
N PHE A 224 23.26 7.37 -17.79
CA PHE A 224 22.90 8.78 -17.91
C PHE A 224 23.94 9.56 -18.71
N ASP A 225 23.43 10.47 -19.55
CA ASP A 225 24.25 11.33 -20.41
C ASP A 225 23.85 12.78 -20.16
N GLY A 226 24.71 13.49 -19.44
CA GLY A 226 24.40 14.80 -18.90
C GLY A 226 25.41 15.26 -17.85
N SER A 227 25.02 16.22 -17.03
CA SER A 227 25.83 16.69 -15.91
C SER A 227 25.02 16.83 -14.63
N TYR A 228 25.69 16.71 -13.48
CA TYR A 228 25.17 16.99 -12.15
C TYR A 228 25.90 18.20 -11.58
N ASP A 229 25.15 19.26 -11.29
CA ASP A 229 25.65 20.45 -10.59
C ASP A 229 25.64 20.20 -9.07
N GLU A 230 24.53 19.64 -8.55
CA GLU A 230 24.35 19.41 -7.12
C GLU A 230 23.43 18.21 -6.88
N PHE A 231 23.78 17.40 -5.87
CA PHE A 231 22.92 16.35 -5.34
C PHE A 231 22.87 16.42 -3.81
N ARG A 232 21.65 16.33 -3.26
CA ARG A 232 21.42 16.42 -1.82
C ARG A 232 20.48 15.30 -1.35
N ILE A 233 20.74 14.82 -0.14
CA ILE A 233 19.87 13.86 0.57
C ILE A 233 19.43 14.50 1.87
N TYR A 234 18.12 14.44 2.14
CA TYR A 234 17.51 14.94 3.36
C TYR A 234 16.95 13.79 4.19
N SER A 235 17.17 13.84 5.51
CA SER A 235 16.63 12.89 6.50
C SER A 235 15.24 13.27 7.01
N ALA A 236 14.48 14.01 6.20
CA ALA A 236 13.11 14.44 6.49
C ALA A 236 12.41 14.91 5.19
N ALA A 237 11.09 14.91 5.19
CA ALA A 237 10.29 15.46 4.10
C ALA A 237 10.26 17.01 4.15
N PRO A 238 10.66 17.71 3.09
CA PRO A 238 10.53 19.16 3.00
C PRO A 238 9.09 19.61 2.74
N SER A 239 8.73 20.82 3.17
CA SER A 239 7.48 21.46 2.78
C SER A 239 7.54 21.91 1.31
N ALA A 240 6.38 22.08 0.66
CA ALA A 240 6.34 22.65 -0.70
C ALA A 240 6.96 24.06 -0.76
N THR A 241 6.84 24.85 0.31
CA THR A 241 7.48 26.17 0.42
C THR A 241 9.01 26.05 0.48
N TYR A 242 9.55 25.05 1.19
CA TYR A 242 10.99 24.79 1.17
C TYR A 242 11.47 24.48 -0.25
N VAL A 243 10.78 23.58 -0.95
CA VAL A 243 11.18 23.16 -2.30
C VAL A 243 11.24 24.34 -3.26
N ALA A 244 10.22 25.21 -3.26
CA ALA A 244 10.19 26.42 -4.08
C ALA A 244 11.33 27.40 -3.73
N ASN A 245 11.64 27.56 -2.43
CA ASN A 245 12.73 28.42 -1.97
C ASN A 245 14.11 27.84 -2.32
N SER A 246 14.29 26.53 -2.20
CA SER A 246 15.54 25.84 -2.55
C SER A 246 15.82 25.98 -4.05
N PHE A 247 14.82 25.74 -4.88
CA PHE A 247 14.90 25.98 -6.32
C PHE A 247 15.31 27.42 -6.65
N ALA A 248 14.65 28.41 -6.04
CA ALA A 248 14.94 29.83 -6.27
C ALA A 248 16.35 30.24 -5.80
N ALA A 249 16.89 29.58 -4.78
CA ALA A 249 18.26 29.81 -4.30
C ALA A 249 19.32 29.18 -5.21
N GLY A 250 18.98 28.12 -5.93
CA GLY A 250 19.85 27.42 -6.87
C GLY A 250 20.83 26.44 -6.20
N PRO A 251 21.66 25.75 -7.02
CA PRO A 251 22.49 24.63 -6.58
C PRO A 251 23.57 25.06 -5.58
N ASP A 252 24.15 26.25 -5.72
CA ASP A 252 25.24 26.71 -4.85
C ASP A 252 24.81 27.04 -3.40
N SER A 253 23.50 27.26 -3.18
CA SER A 253 22.99 27.83 -1.93
C SER A 253 22.05 26.88 -1.19
N THR A 254 22.15 26.91 0.14
CA THR A 254 21.18 26.25 1.03
C THR A 254 20.23 27.29 1.63
N VAL A 255 18.95 26.96 1.72
CA VAL A 255 17.95 27.76 2.44
C VAL A 255 17.61 27.12 3.79
N ALA A 256 16.97 27.88 4.68
CA ALA A 256 16.50 27.34 5.95
C ALA A 256 15.48 26.22 5.69
N PHE A 257 15.72 25.05 6.28
CA PHE A 257 14.82 23.91 6.10
C PHE A 257 13.48 24.16 6.77
N ASP A 258 12.42 23.99 6.00
CA ASP A 258 11.03 24.03 6.45
C ASP A 258 10.43 22.65 6.20
N ALA A 259 10.06 21.97 7.28
CA ALA A 259 9.63 20.58 7.21
C ALA A 259 8.17 20.49 6.76
N TRP A 260 7.86 19.39 6.06
CA TRP A 260 6.48 19.02 5.81
C TRP A 260 5.75 18.87 7.15
N VAL A 261 4.50 19.34 7.16
CA VAL A 261 3.60 19.20 8.30
C VAL A 261 2.34 18.53 7.80
N GLU A 262 1.87 17.56 8.57
CA GLU A 262 0.61 16.88 8.31
C GLU A 262 -0.53 17.90 8.25
N GLU A 263 -1.22 17.92 7.10
CA GLU A 263 -2.29 18.88 6.83
C GLU A 263 -3.60 18.47 7.51
N PHE A 264 -3.84 17.17 7.59
CA PHE A 264 -5.01 16.53 8.19
C PHE A 264 -4.63 15.11 8.63
N ASN A 265 -5.39 14.54 9.57
CA ASN A 265 -5.14 13.20 10.09
C ASN A 265 -6.43 12.38 9.97
N LEU A 266 -6.66 11.84 8.77
CA LEU A 266 -7.84 11.05 8.45
C LEU A 266 -7.65 9.59 8.81
N SER A 267 -8.62 9.03 9.53
CA SER A 267 -8.68 7.60 9.82
C SER A 267 -10.11 7.06 9.76
N LEU A 268 -10.24 5.79 9.35
CA LEU A 268 -11.45 5.01 9.50
C LEU A 268 -11.18 3.90 10.52
N THR A 269 -11.84 3.96 11.68
CA THR A 269 -11.75 2.89 12.68
C THR A 269 -12.91 1.94 12.53
N VAL A 270 -12.62 0.65 12.36
CA VAL A 270 -13.57 -0.46 12.31
C VAL A 270 -13.56 -1.18 13.66
N ASN A 271 -14.73 -1.39 14.26
CA ASN A 271 -14.87 -2.15 15.49
C ASN A 271 -15.17 -3.63 15.16
N ARG A 272 -14.29 -4.54 15.57
CA ARG A 272 -14.46 -5.98 15.35
C ARG A 272 -15.62 -6.58 16.13
N ASP A 273 -16.00 -5.99 17.27
CA ASP A 273 -17.02 -6.57 18.14
C ASP A 273 -18.43 -6.45 17.54
N ASP A 274 -18.70 -5.41 16.76
CA ASP A 274 -20.03 -5.11 16.23
C ASP A 274 -20.07 -4.71 14.75
N GLY A 275 -18.93 -4.62 14.07
CA GLY A 275 -18.86 -4.26 12.65
C GLY A 275 -19.18 -2.79 12.34
N THR A 276 -19.24 -1.92 13.35
CA THR A 276 -19.37 -0.47 13.13
C THR A 276 -18.08 0.12 12.59
N PHE A 277 -18.17 1.24 11.85
CA PHE A 277 -16.99 2.00 11.46
C PHE A 277 -17.22 3.52 11.48
N THR A 278 -16.17 4.26 11.82
CA THR A 278 -16.22 5.72 12.04
C THR A 278 -15.06 6.39 11.32
N LEU A 279 -15.38 7.37 10.47
CA LEU A 279 -14.42 8.26 9.83
C LEU A 279 -14.11 9.43 10.77
N THR A 280 -12.84 9.72 11.00
CA THR A 280 -12.37 10.77 11.90
C THR A 280 -11.31 11.61 11.21
N ASN A 281 -11.31 12.92 11.45
CA ASN A 281 -10.20 13.81 11.15
C ASN A 281 -9.73 14.51 12.43
N ASP A 282 -8.56 14.12 12.94
CA ASP A 282 -7.95 14.72 14.14
C ASP A 282 -7.04 15.92 13.81
N GLY A 283 -7.08 16.40 12.56
CA GLY A 283 -6.40 17.60 12.09
C GLY A 283 -7.33 18.80 11.90
N PRO A 284 -6.85 19.87 11.25
CA PRO A 284 -7.67 20.96 10.70
C PRO A 284 -8.82 20.45 9.83
N ALA A 285 -9.94 21.18 9.82
CA ALA A 285 -11.09 20.83 9.00
C ALA A 285 -10.80 20.85 7.50
N ILE A 286 -11.33 19.85 6.79
CA ILE A 286 -11.39 19.79 5.32
C ILE A 286 -12.84 19.81 4.84
N ASN A 287 -13.07 20.38 3.66
CA ASN A 287 -14.36 20.32 2.99
C ASN A 287 -14.49 18.96 2.28
N LEU A 288 -15.23 18.04 2.89
CA LEU A 288 -15.44 16.69 2.40
C LEU A 288 -16.63 16.69 1.45
N VAL A 289 -16.45 16.18 0.23
CA VAL A 289 -17.51 16.12 -0.81
C VAL A 289 -17.72 14.71 -1.37
N GLY A 290 -16.96 13.71 -0.91
CA GLY A 290 -17.16 12.33 -1.32
C GLY A 290 -16.51 11.34 -0.37
N VAL A 291 -17.12 10.16 -0.24
CA VAL A 291 -16.61 9.04 0.57
C VAL A 291 -16.73 7.76 -0.22
N ARG A 292 -15.64 6.99 -0.28
CA ARG A 292 -15.56 5.69 -0.93
C ARG A 292 -14.91 4.67 -0.02
N ILE A 293 -15.58 3.54 0.21
CA ILE A 293 -15.11 2.43 1.03
C ILE A 293 -15.21 1.16 0.18
N ALA A 294 -14.09 0.52 -0.12
CA ALA A 294 -14.04 -0.72 -0.90
C ALA A 294 -13.57 -1.90 -0.04
N SER A 295 -14.02 -3.11 -0.36
CA SER A 295 -13.57 -4.37 0.23
C SER A 295 -13.47 -5.43 -0.87
N ALA A 296 -12.27 -5.95 -1.12
CA ALA A 296 -12.05 -6.94 -2.18
C ALA A 296 -12.72 -8.29 -1.88
N SER A 297 -12.87 -8.62 -0.60
CA SER A 297 -13.52 -9.81 -0.09
C SER A 297 -15.04 -9.69 0.02
N GLY A 298 -15.58 -8.49 -0.20
CA GLY A 298 -17.01 -8.22 -0.09
C GLY A 298 -17.51 -8.19 1.37
N ALA A 299 -16.78 -7.55 2.27
CA ALA A 299 -17.08 -7.51 3.70
C ALA A 299 -18.13 -6.45 4.11
N LEU A 300 -18.62 -5.62 3.20
CA LEU A 300 -19.53 -4.51 3.52
C LEU A 300 -21.00 -4.96 3.44
N ASP A 301 -21.88 -4.40 4.29
CA ASP A 301 -23.33 -4.54 4.17
C ASP A 301 -23.99 -3.17 3.91
N PRO A 302 -24.43 -2.91 2.65
CA PRO A 302 -25.11 -1.66 2.31
C PRO A 302 -26.38 -1.38 3.13
N ASN A 303 -27.02 -2.39 3.72
CA ASN A 303 -28.23 -2.18 4.53
C ASN A 303 -27.93 -1.56 5.90
N ASN A 304 -26.70 -1.71 6.39
CA ASN A 304 -26.24 -1.16 7.66
C ASN A 304 -25.32 0.05 7.48
N TRP A 305 -25.15 0.52 6.24
CA TRP A 305 -24.38 1.72 5.93
C TRP A 305 -25.14 2.98 6.38
N LEU A 306 -24.51 3.78 7.24
CA LEU A 306 -24.98 5.07 7.70
C LEU A 306 -24.38 6.17 6.79
N SER A 307 -24.79 6.19 5.53
CA SER A 307 -24.34 7.19 4.55
C SER A 307 -24.64 8.61 5.02
N ILE A 308 -23.81 9.58 4.60
CA ILE A 308 -24.07 11.03 4.75
C ILE A 308 -25.40 11.38 4.11
N THR A 309 -25.64 10.87 2.89
CA THR A 309 -26.87 11.08 2.12
C THR A 309 -28.14 10.73 2.91
N ASP A 310 -28.15 9.64 3.66
CA ASP A 310 -29.37 9.19 4.35
C ASP A 310 -29.42 9.58 5.83
N ASN A 311 -28.36 10.13 6.43
CA ASN A 311 -28.30 10.33 7.89
C ASN A 311 -27.75 11.68 8.36
N TYR A 312 -27.01 12.40 7.51
CA TYR A 312 -26.25 13.57 7.94
C TYR A 312 -26.37 14.81 7.01
N ASP A 313 -26.98 14.67 5.83
CA ASP A 313 -27.10 15.73 4.80
C ASP A 313 -28.31 16.67 5.00
N SER A 314 -28.43 17.70 4.14
CA SER A 314 -29.43 18.78 4.29
C SER A 314 -30.88 18.29 4.29
N ASN A 315 -31.17 17.18 3.60
CA ASN A 315 -32.50 16.55 3.56
C ASN A 315 -32.66 15.38 4.54
N SER A 316 -31.62 15.01 5.28
CA SER A 316 -31.62 13.97 6.29
C SER A 316 -30.82 14.34 7.53
N GLY A 317 -31.32 15.33 8.29
CA GLY A 317 -30.81 15.70 9.60
C GLY A 317 -29.84 16.88 9.61
N GLY A 318 -29.16 17.16 8.50
CA GLY A 318 -28.36 18.37 8.24
C GLY A 318 -27.22 18.59 9.23
N SER A 319 -26.73 17.52 9.86
CA SER A 319 -25.78 17.62 10.96
C SER A 319 -24.32 17.61 10.50
N PHE A 320 -24.04 17.20 9.27
CA PHE A 320 -22.72 17.27 8.65
C PHE A 320 -22.66 18.30 7.52
N ASP A 321 -23.63 18.22 6.61
CA ASP A 321 -23.86 19.18 5.54
C ASP A 321 -25.30 19.70 5.66
N PRO A 322 -25.52 20.94 6.11
CA PRO A 322 -26.86 21.47 6.36
C PRO A 322 -27.54 22.10 5.13
N ASP A 323 -26.83 22.36 4.04
CA ASP A 323 -27.31 23.23 2.96
C ASP A 323 -27.22 22.65 1.56
N ASP A 324 -26.37 21.65 1.30
CA ASP A 324 -26.29 20.96 0.02
C ASP A 324 -26.70 19.48 0.13
N GLN A 325 -27.05 18.89 -1.01
CA GLN A 325 -27.61 17.53 -1.06
C GLN A 325 -26.56 16.54 -1.56
N TRP A 326 -26.38 15.48 -0.78
CA TRP A 326 -25.53 14.35 -1.14
C TRP A 326 -26.29 13.33 -1.98
N SER A 327 -25.55 12.48 -2.67
CA SER A 327 -26.12 11.42 -3.51
C SER A 327 -25.34 10.12 -3.37
N LEU A 328 -26.08 9.01 -3.32
CA LEU A 328 -25.51 7.68 -3.35
C LEU A 328 -25.09 7.28 -4.76
N ASN A 329 -23.89 6.75 -4.89
CA ASN A 329 -23.50 5.92 -6.00
C ASN A 329 -23.91 4.45 -5.74
N PRO A 330 -23.93 3.57 -6.76
CA PRO A 330 -24.29 2.17 -6.58
C PRO A 330 -23.42 1.50 -5.51
N SER A 331 -24.07 0.98 -4.47
CA SER A 331 -23.41 0.34 -3.32
C SER A 331 -23.66 -1.16 -3.31
N THR A 332 -22.62 -1.94 -3.02
CA THR A 332 -22.59 -3.41 -2.98
C THR A 332 -21.81 -3.84 -1.74
N SER A 333 -21.70 -5.15 -1.50
CA SER A 333 -20.80 -5.64 -0.44
C SER A 333 -19.31 -5.38 -0.69
N GLU A 334 -18.94 -5.01 -1.91
CA GLU A 334 -17.55 -4.69 -2.29
C GLU A 334 -17.27 -3.18 -2.31
N LEU A 335 -18.31 -2.35 -2.29
CA LEU A 335 -18.18 -0.91 -2.47
C LEU A 335 -19.35 -0.14 -1.83
N LEU A 336 -19.02 0.82 -0.98
CA LEU A 336 -19.91 1.90 -0.54
C LEU A 336 -19.37 3.21 -1.09
N ASP A 337 -20.21 4.01 -1.72
CA ASP A 337 -19.79 5.20 -2.47
C ASP A 337 -20.89 6.27 -2.44
N GLU A 338 -20.56 7.45 -1.95
CA GLU A 338 -21.42 8.63 -1.98
C GLU A 338 -20.63 9.89 -2.31
N VAL A 339 -21.33 10.84 -2.92
CA VAL A 339 -20.74 12.09 -3.40
C VAL A 339 -21.75 13.21 -3.39
N GLU A 340 -21.24 14.40 -3.16
CA GLU A 340 -21.90 15.67 -3.42
C GLU A 340 -21.32 16.27 -4.71
N LEU A 341 -22.14 16.32 -5.75
CA LEU A 341 -21.69 16.76 -7.08
C LEU A 341 -21.63 18.28 -7.21
N ILE A 342 -22.37 19.00 -6.37
CA ILE A 342 -22.52 20.46 -6.40
C ILE A 342 -22.69 20.95 -4.97
N GLY A 343 -21.78 21.81 -4.53
CA GLY A 343 -21.81 22.46 -3.21
C GLY A 343 -20.41 22.47 -2.60
N ASP A 344 -20.31 22.73 -1.30
CA ASP A 344 -19.04 22.78 -0.57
C ASP A 344 -18.85 21.64 0.44
N GLY A 345 -19.89 20.83 0.65
CA GLY A 345 -19.93 19.73 1.57
C GLY A 345 -19.64 20.01 3.02
N GLY A 346 -19.63 18.91 3.79
CA GLY A 346 -19.47 18.99 5.23
C GLY A 346 -18.01 19.22 5.63
N GLN A 347 -17.81 20.05 6.65
CA GLN A 347 -16.48 20.30 7.20
C GLN A 347 -16.11 19.25 8.24
N LEU A 348 -15.19 18.33 7.90
CA LEU A 348 -14.69 17.29 8.80
C LEU A 348 -13.33 17.68 9.38
N GLY A 349 -13.26 17.84 10.70
CA GLY A 349 -12.03 18.06 11.47
C GLY A 349 -12.15 19.19 12.49
N THR A 350 -11.02 19.54 13.10
CA THR A 350 -10.96 20.59 14.13
C THR A 350 -11.40 21.94 13.56
N GLY A 351 -12.44 22.51 14.18
CA GLY A 351 -13.03 23.78 13.75
C GLY A 351 -14.07 23.65 12.63
N GLY A 352 -14.33 22.45 12.13
CA GLY A 352 -15.40 22.14 11.19
C GLY A 352 -16.72 21.79 11.86
N THR A 353 -17.69 21.31 11.06
CA THR A 353 -19.02 20.88 11.52
C THR A 353 -18.93 19.71 12.49
N GLN A 354 -18.12 18.70 12.16
CA GLN A 354 -17.87 17.54 13.00
C GLN A 354 -16.39 17.14 12.93
N THR A 355 -15.88 16.45 13.96
CA THR A 355 -14.53 15.86 13.94
C THR A 355 -14.55 14.39 13.51
N SER A 356 -15.72 13.74 13.60
CA SER A 356 -15.91 12.34 13.27
C SER A 356 -17.35 12.07 12.81
N ILE A 357 -17.54 11.11 11.91
CA ILE A 357 -18.84 10.66 11.40
C ILE A 357 -18.87 9.13 11.49
N GLN A 358 -19.89 8.58 12.16
CA GLN A 358 -20.11 7.14 12.12
C GLN A 358 -20.76 6.79 10.79
N LEU A 359 -20.03 6.06 9.95
CA LEU A 359 -20.50 5.68 8.62
C LEU A 359 -21.03 4.24 8.60
N GLY A 360 -20.67 3.40 9.58
CA GLY A 360 -21.17 2.03 9.68
C GLY A 360 -22.02 1.81 10.93
N GLY A 361 -23.24 1.33 10.76
CA GLY A 361 -24.05 0.77 11.84
C GLY A 361 -23.53 -0.61 12.28
N ALA A 362 -24.14 -1.19 13.31
CA ALA A 362 -23.79 -2.55 13.72
C ALA A 362 -24.04 -3.54 12.56
N GLY A 363 -23.04 -4.36 12.24
CA GLY A 363 -23.05 -5.28 11.11
C GLY A 363 -22.80 -4.64 9.75
N ALA A 364 -22.33 -3.39 9.68
CA ALA A 364 -21.95 -2.74 8.41
C ALA A 364 -20.67 -3.33 7.81
N TRP A 365 -19.79 -3.86 8.66
CA TRP A 365 -18.64 -4.67 8.29
C TRP A 365 -18.78 -6.09 8.85
N THR A 366 -18.48 -7.08 8.02
CA THR A 366 -18.51 -8.50 8.38
C THR A 366 -17.17 -8.90 9.00
N LEU A 367 -17.18 -9.25 10.27
CA LEU A 367 -16.01 -9.86 10.91
C LEU A 367 -15.63 -11.15 10.19
N SER A 368 -14.39 -11.19 9.71
CA SER A 368 -13.80 -12.34 9.04
C SER A 368 -12.28 -12.25 9.14
N THR A 369 -11.58 -13.18 8.50
CA THR A 369 -10.11 -13.15 8.34
C THR A 369 -9.62 -12.05 7.40
N TYR A 370 -10.55 -11.38 6.70
CA TYR A 370 -10.26 -10.32 5.74
C TYR A 370 -10.48 -8.94 6.35
N GLU A 371 -9.36 -8.28 6.67
CA GLU A 371 -9.31 -6.87 7.08
C GLU A 371 -8.81 -6.02 5.91
N ASP A 372 -9.62 -5.92 4.86
CA ASP A 372 -9.19 -5.46 3.54
C ASP A 372 -9.84 -4.15 3.07
N LEU A 373 -10.47 -3.40 3.98
CA LEU A 373 -11.06 -2.11 3.63
C LEU A 373 -10.00 -1.15 3.07
N VAL A 374 -10.33 -0.56 1.92
CA VAL A 374 -9.57 0.48 1.25
C VAL A 374 -10.47 1.70 1.11
N VAL A 375 -10.05 2.81 1.72
CA VAL A 375 -10.92 3.98 1.91
C VAL A 375 -10.28 5.21 1.28
N SER A 376 -11.09 5.98 0.55
CA SER A 376 -10.73 7.30 0.07
C SER A 376 -11.84 8.31 0.33
N VAL A 377 -11.45 9.56 0.43
CA VAL A 377 -12.35 10.70 0.49
C VAL A 377 -12.00 11.71 -0.58
N ASP A 378 -12.99 12.45 -1.05
CA ASP A 378 -12.79 13.57 -1.95
C ASP A 378 -12.92 14.87 -1.17
N ARG A 379 -11.91 15.75 -1.28
CA ARG A 379 -11.96 17.09 -0.69
C ARG A 379 -12.09 18.18 -1.76
N LEU A 380 -12.84 19.23 -1.45
CA LEU A 380 -12.91 20.43 -2.29
C LEU A 380 -11.83 21.44 -1.87
N LEU A 381 -11.01 21.86 -2.82
CA LEU A 381 -9.95 22.85 -2.63
C LEU A 381 -10.45 24.29 -2.89
N PRO A 382 -9.77 25.33 -2.37
CA PRO A 382 -10.17 26.74 -2.56
C PRO A 382 -10.21 27.21 -4.02
N ASP A 383 -9.56 26.49 -4.93
CA ASP A 383 -9.59 26.75 -6.38
C ASP A 383 -10.71 25.99 -7.11
N PHE A 384 -11.61 25.34 -6.35
CA PHE A 384 -12.72 24.50 -6.82
C PHE A 384 -12.29 23.20 -7.50
N SER A 385 -11.02 22.82 -7.41
CA SER A 385 -10.60 21.47 -7.78
C SER A 385 -10.93 20.46 -6.66
N VAL A 386 -11.10 19.20 -7.05
CA VAL A 386 -11.35 18.09 -6.12
C VAL A 386 -10.09 17.23 -6.05
N GLU A 387 -9.68 16.90 -4.84
CA GLU A 387 -8.54 16.03 -4.57
C GLU A 387 -8.99 14.78 -3.82
N THR A 388 -8.68 13.62 -4.37
CA THR A 388 -8.91 12.33 -3.71
C THR A 388 -7.76 12.01 -2.76
N ILE A 389 -8.12 11.65 -1.53
CA ILE A 389 -7.21 11.41 -0.41
C ILE A 389 -7.43 10.00 0.13
N GLY A 390 -6.34 9.28 0.38
CA GLY A 390 -6.37 8.01 1.11
C GLY A 390 -6.71 8.19 2.58
N VAL A 391 -7.48 7.27 3.16
CA VAL A 391 -7.79 7.24 4.59
C VAL A 391 -7.16 6.00 5.21
N ARG A 392 -6.43 6.19 6.30
CA ARG A 392 -5.85 5.08 7.05
C ARG A 392 -6.95 4.28 7.74
N VAL A 393 -7.00 2.96 7.48
CA VAL A 393 -7.94 2.07 8.17
C VAL A 393 -7.27 1.42 9.38
N SER A 394 -7.95 1.43 10.52
CA SER A 394 -7.57 0.71 11.73
C SER A 394 -8.71 -0.21 12.17
N TYR A 395 -8.36 -1.41 12.60
CA TYR A 395 -9.31 -2.38 13.16
C TYR A 395 -9.04 -2.54 14.65
N GLU A 396 -10.04 -2.27 15.47
CA GLU A 396 -9.97 -2.25 16.93
C GLU A 396 -11.07 -3.12 17.54
N GLY A 397 -10.98 -3.40 18.85
CA GLY A 397 -11.85 -4.37 19.50
C GLY A 397 -11.61 -5.81 19.03
N GLY A 398 -12.33 -6.76 19.62
CA GLY A 398 -12.27 -8.18 19.29
C GLY A 398 -10.87 -8.81 19.30
N ILE A 399 -10.73 -9.87 18.50
CA ILE A 399 -9.47 -10.59 18.23
C ILE A 399 -9.02 -10.28 16.80
N ASP A 400 -7.72 -10.11 16.58
CA ASP A 400 -7.15 -9.99 15.23
C ASP A 400 -7.21 -11.34 14.51
N GLN A 401 -8.20 -11.49 13.64
CA GLN A 401 -8.53 -12.77 13.00
C GLN A 401 -7.59 -13.15 11.85
N ARG A 402 -6.70 -12.24 11.41
CA ARG A 402 -5.71 -12.55 10.36
C ARG A 402 -4.74 -13.64 10.79
N ALA A 403 -4.45 -13.73 12.08
CA ALA A 403 -3.53 -14.71 12.65
C ALA A 403 -4.22 -16.03 13.05
N ALA A 404 -5.55 -16.11 12.94
CA ALA A 404 -6.36 -17.21 13.45
C ALA A 404 -7.44 -17.62 12.46
N ARG A 405 -7.09 -17.90 11.20
CA ARG A 405 -8.10 -18.17 10.15
C ARG A 405 -9.08 -19.31 10.44
N SER A 406 -8.69 -20.22 11.33
CA SER A 406 -9.50 -21.36 11.77
C SER A 406 -10.24 -21.14 13.10
N ASP A 407 -10.17 -19.95 13.69
CA ASP A 407 -11.04 -19.49 14.80
C ASP A 407 -12.36 -18.97 14.19
N LEU A 408 -13.27 -19.89 13.92
CA LEU A 408 -14.53 -19.64 13.20
C LEU A 408 -15.64 -19.16 14.14
N ASN A 409 -15.47 -19.29 15.45
CA ASN A 409 -16.42 -18.76 16.44
C ASN A 409 -15.99 -17.38 16.99
N PHE A 410 -14.79 -16.93 16.63
CA PHE A 410 -14.18 -15.65 16.98
C PHE A 410 -13.96 -15.44 18.48
N ASP A 411 -13.68 -16.50 19.24
CA ASP A 411 -13.42 -16.44 20.69
C ASP A 411 -11.92 -16.39 21.06
N GLY A 412 -11.05 -16.48 20.06
CA GLY A 412 -9.61 -16.33 20.17
C GLY A 412 -8.90 -17.64 20.47
N GLN A 413 -9.60 -18.76 20.42
CA GLN A 413 -9.06 -20.10 20.55
C GLN A 413 -9.47 -20.92 19.35
N ILE A 414 -8.53 -21.70 18.79
CA ILE A 414 -8.85 -22.71 17.79
C ILE A 414 -9.12 -24.00 18.55
N ASP A 415 -10.38 -24.33 18.76
CA ASP A 415 -10.80 -25.46 19.58
C ASP A 415 -11.99 -26.25 19.00
N ALA A 416 -12.54 -27.16 19.81
CA ALA A 416 -13.61 -28.04 19.38
C ALA A 416 -14.88 -27.28 18.92
N ALA A 417 -15.10 -26.05 19.37
CA ALA A 417 -16.19 -25.19 18.93
C ALA A 417 -16.01 -24.76 17.47
N ASP A 418 -14.80 -24.42 17.04
CA ASP A 418 -14.52 -24.09 15.63
C ASP A 418 -14.67 -25.29 14.74
N TRP A 419 -14.24 -26.46 15.20
CA TRP A 419 -14.46 -27.71 14.48
C TRP A 419 -15.95 -27.96 14.23
N VAL A 420 -16.82 -27.61 15.18
CA VAL A 420 -18.27 -27.75 15.00
C VAL A 420 -18.78 -26.82 13.89
N VAL A 421 -18.29 -25.58 13.81
CA VAL A 421 -18.62 -24.66 12.71
C VAL A 421 -18.12 -25.22 11.38
N PHE A 422 -16.82 -25.52 11.29
CA PHE A 422 -16.18 -26.06 10.09
C PHE A 422 -16.89 -27.32 9.57
N ALA A 423 -17.12 -28.30 10.45
CA ALA A 423 -17.73 -29.58 10.07
C ALA A 423 -19.20 -29.46 9.67
N SER A 424 -19.91 -28.44 10.15
CA SER A 424 -21.32 -28.21 9.80
C SER A 424 -21.50 -27.78 8.33
N HIS A 425 -20.46 -27.18 7.75
CA HIS A 425 -20.43 -26.67 6.38
C HIS A 425 -19.51 -27.48 5.46
N HIS A 426 -19.04 -28.65 5.92
CA HIS A 426 -18.10 -29.45 5.15
C HIS A 426 -18.70 -29.95 3.82
N PHE A 427 -17.97 -29.74 2.74
CA PHE A 427 -18.38 -29.93 1.33
C PHE A 427 -19.49 -29.00 0.83
N GLU A 428 -19.73 -27.88 1.51
CA GLU A 428 -20.65 -26.85 1.02
C GLU A 428 -19.99 -25.96 -0.05
N ASP A 429 -20.79 -25.57 -1.04
CA ASP A 429 -20.45 -24.58 -2.05
C ASP A 429 -21.18 -23.28 -1.68
N PHE A 430 -20.43 -22.20 -1.52
CA PHE A 430 -20.93 -20.91 -1.07
C PHE A 430 -21.28 -19.97 -2.25
N ALA A 431 -21.61 -20.54 -3.42
CA ALA A 431 -22.07 -19.78 -4.57
C ALA A 431 -23.14 -18.72 -4.20
N GLY A 432 -22.80 -17.45 -4.45
CA GLY A 432 -23.66 -16.30 -4.16
C GLY A 432 -23.39 -15.60 -2.83
N MET A 433 -22.49 -16.14 -2.00
CA MET A 433 -21.88 -15.43 -0.87
C MET A 433 -20.67 -14.62 -1.32
N THR A 434 -20.25 -13.68 -0.49
CA THR A 434 -18.94 -13.02 -0.62
C THR A 434 -17.85 -13.86 0.01
N ILE A 435 -16.59 -13.57 -0.30
CA ILE A 435 -15.43 -14.26 0.28
C ILE A 435 -15.42 -14.05 1.81
N ALA A 436 -15.67 -12.83 2.28
CA ALA A 436 -15.74 -12.52 3.70
C ALA A 436 -16.84 -13.33 4.42
N GLN A 437 -17.99 -13.53 3.79
CA GLN A 437 -19.08 -14.36 4.34
C GLN A 437 -18.72 -15.84 4.37
N ALA A 438 -18.21 -16.38 3.26
CA ALA A 438 -17.80 -17.79 3.15
C ALA A 438 -16.71 -18.15 4.18
N ALA A 439 -15.79 -17.23 4.44
CA ALA A 439 -14.72 -17.41 5.43
C ALA A 439 -15.24 -17.71 6.83
N THR A 440 -16.36 -17.09 7.24
CA THR A 440 -16.99 -17.35 8.54
C THR A 440 -17.59 -18.76 8.67
N LEU A 441 -17.72 -19.46 7.54
CA LEU A 441 -18.32 -20.80 7.44
C LEU A 441 -17.28 -21.90 7.11
N GLY A 442 -15.99 -21.55 7.11
CA GLY A 442 -14.90 -22.50 6.92
C GLY A 442 -14.35 -22.62 5.50
N ASP A 443 -14.58 -21.63 4.62
CA ASP A 443 -13.73 -21.42 3.43
C ASP A 443 -12.43 -20.72 3.88
N LEU A 444 -11.35 -21.48 3.97
CA LEU A 444 -10.08 -21.03 4.56
C LEU A 444 -9.05 -20.61 3.51
N ASP A 445 -9.28 -20.91 2.23
CA ASP A 445 -8.42 -20.51 1.11
C ASP A 445 -9.04 -19.44 0.19
N GLY A 446 -10.30 -19.10 0.40
CA GLY A 446 -11.04 -18.05 -0.31
C GLY A 446 -11.58 -18.50 -1.67
N ASN A 447 -11.77 -19.80 -1.89
CA ASN A 447 -12.25 -20.36 -3.16
C ASN A 447 -13.79 -20.47 -3.26
N LEU A 448 -14.53 -19.98 -2.27
CA LEU A 448 -15.99 -20.06 -2.11
C LEU A 448 -16.53 -21.49 -1.91
N SER A 449 -15.75 -22.36 -1.31
CA SER A 449 -16.21 -23.68 -0.87
C SER A 449 -15.49 -24.10 0.40
N ASN A 450 -16.14 -24.93 1.22
CA ASN A 450 -15.48 -25.63 2.32
C ASN A 450 -15.26 -27.06 1.88
N ASN A 451 -14.03 -27.42 1.52
CA ASN A 451 -13.72 -28.71 0.93
C ASN A 451 -12.52 -29.41 1.62
N TYR A 452 -11.88 -30.33 0.92
CA TYR A 452 -10.74 -31.08 1.46
C TYR A 452 -9.51 -30.19 1.69
N ASP A 453 -9.28 -29.20 0.82
CA ASP A 453 -8.16 -28.28 0.94
C ASP A 453 -8.33 -27.39 2.18
N ASP A 454 -9.56 -26.90 2.44
CA ASP A 454 -9.89 -26.19 3.68
C ASP A 454 -9.73 -27.08 4.91
N PHE A 455 -10.12 -28.36 4.83
CA PHE A 455 -9.93 -29.30 5.93
C PHE A 455 -8.45 -29.47 6.28
N LEU A 456 -7.55 -29.51 5.28
CA LEU A 456 -6.11 -29.59 5.52
C LEU A 456 -5.58 -28.32 6.19
N LEU A 457 -6.08 -27.13 5.81
CA LEU A 457 -5.74 -25.88 6.46
C LEU A 457 -6.22 -25.85 7.92
N PHE A 458 -7.46 -26.29 8.16
CA PHE A 458 -8.04 -26.37 9.49
C PHE A 458 -7.27 -27.36 10.38
N GLU A 459 -6.97 -28.57 9.86
CA GLU A 459 -6.19 -29.58 10.58
C GLU A 459 -4.81 -29.04 10.98
N ALA A 460 -4.12 -28.39 10.04
CA ALA A 460 -2.81 -27.80 10.29
C ALA A 460 -2.86 -26.73 11.39
N ASP A 461 -3.84 -25.83 11.35
CA ASP A 461 -3.99 -24.76 12.34
C ASP A 461 -4.40 -25.30 13.71
N PHE A 462 -5.37 -26.24 13.73
CA PHE A 462 -5.86 -26.86 14.96
C PHE A 462 -4.75 -27.63 15.68
N ASP A 463 -3.97 -28.44 14.95
CA ASP A 463 -2.85 -29.18 15.51
C ASP A 463 -1.69 -28.27 15.91
N ALA A 464 -1.49 -27.15 15.20
CA ALA A 464 -0.52 -26.13 15.62
C ALA A 464 -0.92 -25.50 16.97
N ALA A 465 -2.22 -25.23 17.17
CA ALA A 465 -2.74 -24.64 18.40
C ALA A 465 -2.80 -25.64 19.58
N ASN A 466 -3.15 -26.90 19.32
CA ASN A 466 -3.49 -27.89 20.35
C ASN A 466 -2.47 -29.04 20.49
N GLY A 467 -1.51 -29.13 19.59
CA GLY A 467 -0.52 -30.19 19.49
C GLY A 467 -0.81 -31.19 18.37
N ALA A 468 0.25 -31.80 17.83
CA ALA A 468 0.16 -32.71 16.69
C ALA A 468 -0.80 -33.89 16.96
N GLY A 469 -1.75 -34.11 16.05
CA GLY A 469 -2.79 -35.14 16.11
C GLY A 469 -3.98 -34.80 17.02
N ALA A 470 -4.10 -33.56 17.48
CA ALA A 470 -5.20 -33.15 18.36
C ALA A 470 -6.55 -33.19 17.64
N LEU A 471 -6.63 -32.78 16.38
CA LEU A 471 -7.88 -32.84 15.62
C LEU A 471 -8.32 -34.29 15.39
N ALA A 472 -7.38 -35.16 15.01
CA ALA A 472 -7.65 -36.59 14.86
C ALA A 472 -8.17 -37.22 16.16
N ALA A 473 -7.59 -36.84 17.31
CA ALA A 473 -8.06 -37.28 18.61
C ALA A 473 -9.50 -36.78 18.90
N LEU A 474 -9.80 -35.50 18.62
CA LEU A 474 -11.12 -34.91 18.78
C LEU A 474 -12.18 -35.67 17.96
N ILE A 475 -11.92 -35.89 16.67
CA ILE A 475 -12.86 -36.57 15.76
C ILE A 475 -13.05 -38.04 16.16
N SER A 476 -11.98 -38.73 16.58
CA SER A 476 -12.06 -40.13 17.01
C SER A 476 -12.82 -40.35 18.32
N ALA A 477 -13.00 -39.31 19.13
CA ALA A 477 -13.77 -39.35 20.38
C ALA A 477 -15.28 -39.29 20.15
N VAL A 478 -15.75 -38.95 18.94
CA VAL A 478 -17.16 -38.98 18.56
C VAL A 478 -17.57 -40.43 18.28
N PRO A 479 -18.48 -41.05 19.06
CA PRO A 479 -18.83 -42.45 18.85
C PRO A 479 -19.48 -42.64 17.48
N GLU A 480 -18.89 -43.46 16.61
CA GLU A 480 -19.61 -43.98 15.44
C GLU A 480 -20.95 -44.58 15.91
N PRO A 481 -22.06 -44.41 15.17
CA PRO A 481 -23.30 -45.09 15.50
C PRO A 481 -23.02 -46.58 15.52
N SER A 482 -22.94 -47.14 16.74
CA SER A 482 -22.48 -48.51 16.94
C SER A 482 -23.19 -49.43 15.96
N THR A 483 -22.46 -50.36 15.36
CA THR A 483 -23.02 -51.39 14.46
C THR A 483 -24.29 -52.05 15.01
N THR A 484 -24.47 -52.07 16.33
CA THR A 484 -25.71 -52.40 17.04
C THR A 484 -26.95 -51.59 16.62
N VAL A 485 -26.85 -50.28 16.44
CA VAL A 485 -27.95 -49.40 16.01
C VAL A 485 -28.30 -49.63 14.54
N LEU A 486 -27.28 -49.80 13.68
CA LEU A 486 -27.46 -50.15 12.26
C LEU A 486 -28.05 -51.56 12.08
N VAL A 487 -27.65 -52.53 12.92
CA VAL A 487 -28.21 -53.89 12.93
C VAL A 487 -29.65 -53.90 13.48
N LEU A 488 -29.99 -53.04 14.45
CA LEU A 488 -31.36 -52.90 14.94
C LEU A 488 -32.29 -52.29 13.89
N LEU A 489 -31.86 -51.23 13.20
CA LEU A 489 -32.63 -50.63 12.09
C LEU A 489 -32.75 -51.58 10.89
N GLY A 490 -31.65 -52.26 10.51
CA GLY A 490 -31.67 -53.30 9.48
C GLY A 490 -32.53 -54.51 9.85
N GLY A 491 -32.54 -54.89 11.14
CA GLY A 491 -33.36 -55.98 11.69
C GLY A 491 -34.85 -55.66 11.68
N VAL A 492 -35.24 -54.41 11.97
CA VAL A 492 -36.64 -53.94 11.89
C VAL A 492 -37.12 -53.93 10.44
N LEU A 493 -36.30 -53.49 9.49
CA LEU A 493 -36.63 -53.51 8.05
C LEU A 493 -36.70 -54.96 7.50
N ALA A 494 -35.82 -55.85 7.94
CA ALA A 494 -35.85 -57.27 7.61
C ALA A 494 -37.08 -57.99 8.22
N TRP A 495 -37.49 -57.61 9.44
CA TRP A 495 -38.69 -58.17 10.08
C TRP A 495 -39.98 -57.71 9.40
N CYS A 496 -40.06 -56.44 9.00
CA CYS A 496 -41.19 -55.89 8.24
C CYS A 496 -41.32 -56.52 6.84
N SER A 497 -40.22 -56.81 6.15
CA SER A 497 -40.25 -57.49 4.85
C SER A 497 -40.61 -58.98 4.95
N ARG A 498 -40.23 -59.66 6.05
CA ARG A 498 -40.57 -61.07 6.30
C ARG A 498 -42.06 -61.26 6.61
N ARG A 499 -42.71 -60.32 7.32
CA ARG A 499 -44.16 -60.35 7.59
C ARG A 499 -45.03 -60.17 6.32
N ARG A 500 -44.54 -59.48 5.29
CA ARG A 500 -45.26 -59.33 4.01
C ARG A 500 -45.26 -60.62 3.16
N ARG A 501 -44.31 -61.54 3.33
CA ARG A 501 -44.25 -62.80 2.54
C ARG A 501 -45.16 -63.92 3.08
N THR A 502 -45.53 -63.89 4.36
CA THR A 502 -46.40 -64.91 4.98
C THR A 502 -47.91 -64.68 4.78
N ALA A 503 -48.33 -63.55 4.19
CA ALA A 503 -49.74 -63.23 3.97
C ALA A 503 -50.31 -63.69 2.62
N ILE A 504 -49.54 -64.41 1.79
CA ILE A 504 -49.97 -64.88 0.45
C ILE A 504 -49.88 -66.41 0.40
N SER A 505 -50.72 -67.12 1.17
CA SER A 505 -51.04 -68.53 0.91
C SER A 505 -52.30 -68.96 1.67
N ALA A 506 -53.46 -68.49 1.23
CA ALA A 506 -54.75 -69.18 1.45
C ALA A 506 -55.82 -68.62 0.50
N GLY A 507 -56.09 -69.37 -0.57
CA GLY A 507 -57.45 -69.52 -1.13
C GLY A 507 -57.68 -71.01 -1.38
N PRO A 508 -58.83 -71.49 -1.88
CA PRO A 508 -60.19 -70.89 -1.97
C PRO A 508 -61.32 -71.90 -1.57
N CYS A 509 -62.58 -71.61 -1.98
CA CYS A 509 -63.84 -72.39 -1.91
C CYS A 509 -64.64 -72.28 -0.59
N CYS A 510 -65.95 -71.98 -0.56
CA CYS A 510 -67.06 -72.23 -1.51
C CYS A 510 -67.92 -70.99 -1.79
#